data_AF-A0A9D7CZB3-F1
#
_entry.id   AF-A0A9D7CZB3-F1
#
_cell.length_a   1.000
_cell.length_b   1.000
_cell.length_c   1.000
_cell.angle_alpha   90.00
_cell.angle_beta   90.00
_cell.angle_gamma   90.00
#
_symmetry.space_group_name_H-M   'P 1'
#
loop_
_entity.id
_entity.type
_entity.pdbx_description
1 polymer ?
#
loop_
_entity_poly.entity_id
_entity_poly.type
_entity_poly.pdbx_seq_one_letter_code
_entity_poly.pdbx_strand_id
1 'polypeptide(L)'
;MEFLREGGVGMWLMLGTVLVVSVFAATRRGAARSRTLGAGAAMVLAEGLFSVGINLEAVAANYTKFPNPVEALGTGIGEAANAAWFASLLAVALGAAFVASVRKDAALGA
;
A
#
# COMPACT_ATOMS: atom_id res chain seq x y z
N MET A 1 -3.25 -12.23 -20.81
CA MET A 1 -3.66 -11.39 -19.67
C MET A 1 -2.97 -11.80 -18.36
N GLU A 2 -1.93 -12.64 -18.38
CA GLU A 2 -1.27 -13.09 -17.13
C GLU A 2 -0.45 -12.00 -16.42
N PHE A 3 0.13 -11.04 -17.15
CA PHE A 3 0.89 -9.92 -16.56
C PHE A 3 0.03 -8.98 -15.69
N LEU A 4 -1.26 -8.84 -16.02
CA LEU A 4 -2.25 -8.10 -15.21
C LEU A 4 -2.47 -8.74 -13.82
N ARG A 5 -2.18 -10.05 -13.71
CA ARG A 5 -2.27 -10.78 -12.46
C ARG A 5 -1.11 -10.47 -11.49
N GLU A 6 -0.01 -9.92 -11.99
CA GLU A 6 1.15 -9.50 -11.19
C GLU A 6 0.86 -8.26 -10.34
N GLY A 7 -0.06 -7.38 -10.79
CA GLY A 7 -0.54 -6.26 -9.98
C GLY A 7 -1.16 -6.68 -8.64
N GLY A 8 -1.64 -7.93 -8.55
CA GLY A 8 -2.11 -8.51 -7.29
C GLY A 8 -1.00 -8.72 -6.26
N VAL A 9 0.24 -9.02 -6.68
CA VAL A 9 1.35 -9.31 -5.75
C VAL A 9 1.68 -8.10 -4.88
N GLY A 10 1.71 -6.91 -5.47
CA GLY A 10 1.92 -5.65 -4.73
C GLY A 10 0.81 -5.41 -3.69
N MET A 11 -0.45 -5.68 -4.04
CA MET A 11 -1.57 -5.58 -3.10
C MET A 11 -1.48 -6.59 -1.96
N TRP A 12 -1.07 -7.83 -2.23
CA TRP A 12 -0.86 -8.83 -1.18
C TRP A 12 0.28 -8.46 -0.23
N LEU A 13 1.38 -7.91 -0.76
CA LEU A 13 2.47 -7.36 0.05
C LEU A 13 1.98 -6.24 0.97
N MET A 14 1.25 -5.26 0.43
CA MET A 14 0.67 -4.16 1.21
C MET A 14 -0.26 -4.67 2.32
N LEU A 15 -1.13 -5.62 2.01
CA LEU A 15 -2.02 -6.23 2.99
C LEU A 15 -1.22 -6.97 4.07
N GLY A 16 -0.21 -7.75 3.67
CA GLY A 16 0.69 -8.44 4.59
C GLY A 16 1.40 -7.47 5.53
N THR A 17 1.92 -6.36 5.02
CA THR A 17 2.55 -5.30 5.81
C THR A 17 1.59 -4.71 6.83
N VAL A 18 0.35 -4.40 6.44
CA VAL A 18 -0.68 -3.90 7.39
C VAL A 18 -0.96 -4.91 8.50
N LEU A 19 -1.09 -6.20 8.15
CA LEU A 19 -1.35 -7.25 9.14
C LEU A 19 -0.18 -7.38 10.12
N VAL A 20 1.04 -7.46 9.62
CA VAL A 20 2.26 -7.54 10.44
C VAL A 20 2.40 -6.32 11.34
N VAL A 21 2.25 -5.11 10.78
CA VAL A 21 2.30 -3.85 11.55
C VAL A 21 1.24 -3.85 12.65
N SER A 22 0.02 -4.29 12.36
CA SER A 22 -1.08 -4.32 13.32
C SER A 22 -0.78 -5.28 14.48
N VAL A 23 -0.24 -6.47 14.18
CA VAL A 23 0.19 -7.45 15.20
C VAL A 23 1.33 -6.88 16.05
N PHE A 24 2.36 -6.30 15.44
CA PHE A 24 3.48 -5.68 16.18
C PHE A 24 3.04 -4.46 17.00
N ALA A 25 2.11 -3.66 16.49
CA ALA A 25 1.56 -2.53 17.23
C ALA A 25 0.74 -2.99 18.43
N ALA A 26 0.04 -4.12 18.34
CA ALA A 26 -0.73 -4.69 19.44
C ALA A 26 0.16 -5.17 20.60
N THR A 27 1.39 -5.59 20.32
CA THR A 27 2.35 -6.03 21.35
C THR A 27 3.17 -4.88 21.96
N ARG A 28 3.03 -3.65 21.44
CA ARG A 28 3.76 -2.45 21.88
C ARG A 28 2.84 -1.48 22.64
N ARG A 29 3.42 -0.62 23.47
CA ARG A 29 2.71 0.41 24.24
C ARG A 29 3.36 1.79 24.07
N GLY A 30 2.57 2.84 24.33
CA GLY A 30 3.04 4.22 24.28
C GLY A 30 3.66 4.61 22.93
N ALA A 31 4.71 5.42 23.02
CA ALA A 31 5.46 5.91 21.86
C ALA A 31 5.99 4.81 20.91
N ALA A 32 6.27 3.61 21.41
CA ALA A 32 6.70 2.50 20.56
C ALA A 32 5.57 2.02 19.63
N ARG A 33 4.33 1.98 20.13
CA ARG A 33 3.15 1.60 19.34
C ARG A 33 2.86 2.62 18.24
N SER A 34 2.86 3.91 18.59
CA SER A 34 2.62 4.98 17.62
C SER A 34 3.70 4.99 16.53
N ARG A 35 4.99 4.90 16.87
CA ARG A 35 6.07 4.78 15.87
C ARG A 35 5.88 3.59 14.93
N THR A 36 5.39 2.46 15.44
CA THR A 36 5.14 1.26 14.63
C THR A 36 4.04 1.50 13.60
N LEU A 37 2.92 2.10 14.02
CA LEU A 37 1.79 2.41 13.14
C LEU A 37 2.18 3.46 12.09
N GLY A 38 2.91 4.50 12.50
CA GLY A 38 3.42 5.54 11.60
C GLY A 38 4.40 5.00 10.57
N ALA A 39 5.37 4.17 11.00
CA ALA A 39 6.30 3.50 10.09
C ALA A 39 5.55 2.56 9.12
N GLY A 40 4.57 1.82 9.61
CA GLY A 40 3.74 0.97 8.76
C GLY A 40 2.96 1.74 7.70
N ALA A 41 2.37 2.89 8.06
CA ALA A 41 1.68 3.74 7.09
C ALA A 41 2.64 4.24 5.98
N ALA A 42 3.85 4.64 6.35
CA ALA A 42 4.87 5.05 5.39
C ALA A 42 5.33 3.89 4.48
N MET A 43 5.52 2.69 5.05
CA MET A 43 5.89 1.51 4.25
C MET A 43 4.81 1.12 3.25
N VAL A 44 3.54 1.13 3.65
CA VAL A 44 2.42 0.83 2.73
C VAL A 44 2.36 1.84 1.57
N LEU A 45 2.62 3.12 1.83
CA LEU A 45 2.70 4.13 0.76
C LEU A 45 3.87 3.86 -0.19
N ALA A 46 5.04 3.49 0.36
CA ALA A 46 6.19 3.14 -0.45
C ALA A 46 5.91 1.90 -1.32
N GLU A 47 5.34 0.84 -0.74
CA GLU A 47 4.92 -0.37 -1.46
C GLU A 47 3.88 -0.06 -2.54
N GLY A 48 2.93 0.83 -2.26
CA GLY A 48 1.96 1.33 -3.24
C GLY A 48 2.62 2.00 -4.43
N LEU A 49 3.58 2.91 -4.19
CA LEU A 49 4.34 3.57 -5.25
C LEU A 49 5.17 2.58 -6.07
N PHE A 50 5.82 1.62 -5.41
CA PHE A 50 6.53 0.55 -6.11
C PHE A 50 5.59 -0.31 -6.96
N SER A 51 4.42 -0.68 -6.44
CA SER A 51 3.43 -1.46 -7.17
C SER A 51 2.91 -0.71 -8.40
N VAL A 52 2.68 0.60 -8.29
CA VAL A 52 2.31 1.46 -9.42
C VAL A 52 3.42 1.48 -10.47
N GLY A 53 4.67 1.68 -10.04
CA GLY A 53 5.83 1.71 -10.93
C GLY A 53 5.99 0.41 -11.71
N ILE A 54 5.93 -0.74 -11.02
CA ILE A 54 6.04 -2.07 -11.65
C ILE A 54 4.92 -2.30 -12.66
N ASN A 55 3.67 -1.93 -12.33
CA ASN A 55 2.54 -2.08 -13.26
C ASN A 55 2.73 -1.24 -14.52
N LEU A 56 3.14 0.03 -14.37
CA LEU A 56 3.36 0.91 -15.51
C LEU A 56 4.56 0.46 -16.36
N GLU A 57 5.63 -0.03 -15.73
CA GLU A 57 6.79 -0.59 -16.43
C GLU A 57 6.41 -1.85 -17.22
N ALA A 58 5.67 -2.78 -16.61
CA ALA A 58 5.22 -4.00 -17.27
C ALA A 58 4.35 -3.69 -18.50
N VAL A 59 3.48 -2.69 -18.40
CA VAL A 59 2.66 -2.20 -19.50
C VAL A 59 3.54 -1.55 -20.57
N ALA A 60 4.45 -0.65 -20.20
CA ALA A 60 5.36 0.01 -21.13
C ALA A 60 6.25 -0.99 -21.91
N ALA A 61 6.67 -2.08 -21.28
CA ALA A 61 7.50 -3.11 -21.89
C ALA A 61 6.73 -4.06 -22.84
N ASN A 62 5.40 -4.15 -22.71
CA ASN A 62 4.62 -5.20 -23.38
C ASN A 62 3.41 -4.70 -24.19
N TYR A 63 3.02 -3.42 -24.12
CA TYR A 63 1.78 -2.92 -24.74
C TYR A 63 1.72 -3.13 -26.27
N THR A 64 2.87 -3.14 -26.95
CA THR A 64 2.96 -3.37 -28.40
C THR A 64 2.72 -4.82 -28.82
N LYS A 65 2.73 -5.76 -27.87
CA LYS A 65 2.46 -7.18 -28.12
C LYS A 65 0.96 -7.48 -28.20
N PHE A 66 0.10 -6.51 -27.86
CA PHE A 66 -1.36 -6.68 -27.90
C PHE A 66 -1.94 -6.29 -29.26
N PRO A 67 -2.97 -7.00 -29.74
CA PRO A 67 -3.69 -6.62 -30.95
C PRO A 67 -4.30 -5.21 -30.89
N ASN A 68 -4.64 -4.74 -29.68
CA ASN A 68 -5.15 -3.40 -29.42
C ASN A 68 -4.31 -2.69 -28.32
N PRO A 69 -3.28 -1.91 -28.70
CA PRO A 69 -2.38 -1.27 -27.75
C PRO A 69 -3.07 -0.24 -26.84
N VAL A 70 -4.11 0.45 -27.32
CA VAL A 70 -4.83 1.49 -26.55
C VAL A 70 -5.57 0.88 -25.38
N GLU A 71 -6.23 -0.26 -25.60
CA GLU A 71 -6.93 -1.00 -24.57
C GLU A 71 -5.97 -1.59 -23.52
N ALA A 72 -4.81 -2.08 -23.95
CA ALA A 72 -3.76 -2.57 -23.05
C ALA A 72 -3.23 -1.45 -22.14
N LEU A 73 -3.00 -0.26 -22.69
CA LEU A 73 -2.62 0.93 -21.91
C LEU A 73 -3.71 1.32 -20.91
N GLY A 74 -4.97 1.39 -21.34
CA GLY A 74 -6.09 1.74 -20.48
C GLY A 74 -6.26 0.77 -19.31
N THR A 75 -6.13 -0.54 -19.58
CA THR A 75 -6.20 -1.59 -18.55
C THR A 75 -5.04 -1.44 -17.56
N GLY A 76 -3.82 -1.26 -18.08
CA GLY A 76 -2.62 -1.08 -17.25
C GLY A 76 -2.68 0.14 -16.33
N ILE A 77 -3.16 1.27 -16.84
CA ILE A 77 -3.40 2.48 -16.03
C ILE A 77 -4.47 2.21 -14.97
N GLY A 78 -5.53 1.49 -15.32
CA GLY A 78 -6.58 1.11 -14.38
C GLY A 78 -6.06 0.28 -13.21
N GLU A 79 -5.16 -0.67 -13.46
CA GLU A 79 -4.55 -1.49 -12.41
C GLU A 79 -3.57 -0.71 -11.54
N ALA A 80 -2.76 0.15 -12.14
CA ALA A 80 -1.90 1.07 -11.40
C ALA A 80 -2.75 1.99 -10.49
N ALA A 81 -3.84 2.54 -11.00
CA ALA A 81 -4.77 3.35 -10.21
C ALA A 81 -5.38 2.55 -9.06
N ASN A 82 -5.76 1.28 -9.29
CA ASN A 82 -6.30 0.41 -8.24
C ASN A 82 -5.26 0.14 -7.14
N ALA A 83 -3.99 -0.10 -7.50
CA ALA A 83 -2.89 -0.27 -6.54
C ALA A 83 -2.67 0.99 -5.69
N ALA A 84 -2.67 2.18 -6.32
CA ALA A 84 -2.56 3.45 -5.61
C ALA A 84 -3.73 3.68 -4.64
N TRP A 85 -4.97 3.39 -5.07
CA TRP A 85 -6.15 3.49 -4.22
C TRP A 85 -6.07 2.56 -3.02
N PHE A 86 -5.70 1.30 -3.25
CA PHE A 86 -5.57 0.31 -2.19
C PHE A 86 -4.51 0.73 -1.16
N ALA A 87 -3.32 1.13 -1.62
CA ALA A 87 -2.26 1.66 -0.77
C ALA A 87 -2.74 2.85 0.08
N SER A 88 -3.45 3.78 -0.54
CA SER A 88 -3.95 4.98 0.12
C SER A 88 -4.95 4.65 1.22
N LEU A 89 -5.89 3.74 0.96
CA LEU A 89 -6.88 3.30 1.96
C LEU A 89 -6.20 2.65 3.18
N LEU A 90 -5.23 1.78 2.93
CA LEU A 90 -4.48 1.11 3.98
C LEU A 90 -3.60 2.08 4.78
N ALA A 91 -2.93 3.01 4.10
CA ALA A 91 -2.12 4.05 4.73
C ALA A 91 -2.97 5.00 5.58
N VAL A 92 -4.17 5.38 5.11
CA VAL A 92 -5.14 6.17 5.88
C VAL A 92 -5.58 5.41 7.13
N ALA A 93 -5.88 4.11 7.03
CA ALA A 93 -6.27 3.31 8.19
C ALA A 93 -5.16 3.25 9.25
N LEU A 94 -3.92 2.97 8.85
CA LEU A 94 -2.76 2.97 9.75
C LEU A 94 -2.45 4.37 10.30
N GLY A 95 -2.56 5.40 9.47
CA GLY A 95 -2.36 6.80 9.87
C GLY A 95 -3.40 7.28 10.89
N ALA A 96 -4.67 6.92 10.71
CA ALA A 96 -5.73 7.19 11.68
C ALA A 96 -5.46 6.47 13.00
N ALA A 97 -5.03 5.20 12.96
CA ALA A 97 -4.64 4.45 14.15
C ALA A 97 -3.42 5.08 14.86
N PHE A 98 -2.45 5.57 14.09
CA PHE A 98 -1.29 6.31 14.61
C PHE A 98 -1.73 7.57 15.37
N VAL A 99 -2.54 8.42 14.74
CA VAL A 99 -3.04 9.67 15.35
C VAL A 99 -3.84 9.35 16.62
N ALA A 100 -4.70 8.33 16.58
CA ALA A 100 -5.45 7.88 17.75
C ALA A 100 -4.53 7.39 18.89
N SER A 101 -3.46 6.65 18.55
CA SER A 101 -2.47 6.19 19.53
C SER A 101 -1.73 7.36 20.18
N VAL A 102 -1.25 8.33 19.40
CA VAL A 102 -0.54 9.51 19.92
C VAL A 102 -1.44 10.33 20.85
N ARG A 103 -2.70 10.56 20.46
CA ARG A 103 -3.67 11.29 21.30
C ARG A 103 -3.94 10.56 22.62
N LYS A 104 -4.05 9.24 22.59
CA LYS A 104 -4.25 8.43 23.79
C LYS A 104 -3.03 8.50 24.72
N ASP A 105 -1.83 8.44 24.17
CA ASP A 105 -0.59 8.53 24.97
C ASP A 105 -0.48 9.91 25.65
N ALA A 106 -0.77 10.98 24.91
CA ALA A 106 -0.77 12.35 25.44
C ALA A 106 -1.82 12.56 26.55
N ALA A 107 -3.01 11.97 26.42
CA ALA A 107 -4.06 12.06 27.44
C ALA A 107 -3.71 11.31 28.74
N LEU A 108 -2.82 10.31 28.67
CA LEU A 108 -2.40 9.50 29.81
C LEU A 108 -1.13 10.03 30.49
N GLY A 109 -0.58 11.16 30.03
CA GLY A 109 0.62 11.78 30.62
C GLY A 109 1.90 10.96 30.47
N ALA A 110 1.96 10.10 29.44
CA ALA A 110 3.13 9.30 29.10
C ALA A 110 4.17 10.08 28.29
#